data_AF-A0A3N1WRN2-F1
#
_entry.id   AF-A0A3N1WRN2-F1
#
_cell.length_a   1.000
_cell.length_b   1.000
_cell.length_c   1.000
_cell.angle_alpha   90.00
_cell.angle_beta   90.00
_cell.angle_gamma   90.00
#
_symmetry.space_group_name_H-M   'P 1'
#
loop_
_entity.id
_entity.type
_entity.pdbx_description
1 polymer ?
#
loop_
_entity_poly.entity_id
_entity_poly.type
_entity_poly.pdbx_seq_one_letter_code
_entity_poly.pdbx_strand_id
1 'polypeptide(L)'
;MEISEKLAALSGKIKSQSHMIQTEEATKAAFVMPFISNILGYDVFDPEEVTPEYICDIGTKKGEKIDYAIKKDNNIQILIECKKIGESLSINHAMQLFRYFHVTSARVAILTNGQCYKFFTDLDTPNKMDEKPFLELDLLDIDEYAIPEIIKLNKKTFDVESIVNAAGELKYVSQIKKVIGLILNEGDDDFTKYIASKVYDGVVTQKVRELFSVLIKKGATQYLNDQLNIRLKNAMFNTSGGPDESPPEKETAIEALDDDDIETTEDEINGYLIVKAIASKSVSPSRVAIRDSKSYCAILFDNNNRKPICRFRFNTAQKYLSLFDSDKKELKIAIDELDDIYAHADAILATIEGYLVA
;
A
#
# COMPACT_ATOMS: atom_id res chain seq x y z
N MET A 1 11.25 -1.81 -19.71
CA MET A 1 10.91 -1.44 -18.32
C MET A 1 9.42 -1.48 -18.17
N GLU A 2 8.96 -2.24 -17.18
CA GLU A 2 7.55 -2.24 -16.79
C GLU A 2 7.15 -0.87 -16.25
N ILE A 3 5.87 -0.51 -16.36
CA ILE A 3 5.35 0.78 -15.88
C ILE A 3 5.62 0.97 -14.38
N SER A 4 5.59 -0.11 -13.59
CA SER A 4 5.92 -0.12 -12.16
C SER A 4 7.35 0.36 -11.89
N GLU A 5 8.34 -0.07 -12.70
CA GLU A 5 9.73 0.38 -12.56
C GLU A 5 9.87 1.87 -12.89
N LYS A 6 9.14 2.35 -13.91
CA LYS A 6 9.15 3.77 -14.29
C LYS A 6 8.50 4.66 -13.24
N LEU A 7 7.40 4.19 -12.63
CA LEU A 7 6.75 4.85 -11.51
C LEU A 7 7.69 4.91 -10.30
N ALA A 8 8.37 3.81 -9.97
CA ALA A 8 9.36 3.76 -8.88
C ALA A 8 10.54 4.71 -9.13
N ALA A 9 11.04 4.79 -10.37
CA ALA A 9 12.09 5.73 -10.75
C ALA A 9 11.65 7.19 -10.58
N LEU A 10 10.42 7.53 -11.00
CA LEU A 10 9.88 8.87 -10.80
C LEU A 10 9.65 9.20 -9.33
N SER A 11 9.17 8.24 -8.54
CA SER A 11 9.06 8.35 -7.07
C SER A 11 10.40 8.66 -6.42
N GLY A 12 11.46 7.93 -6.77
CA GLY A 12 12.82 8.18 -6.28
C GLY A 12 13.34 9.57 -6.66
N LYS A 13 13.02 10.04 -7.86
CA LYS A 13 13.33 11.41 -8.29
C LYS A 13 12.61 12.46 -7.45
N ILE A 14 11.32 12.26 -7.15
CA ILE A 14 10.55 13.18 -6.30
C ILE A 14 11.14 13.23 -4.89
N LYS A 15 11.44 12.08 -4.27
CA LYS A 15 12.05 12.01 -2.94
C LYS A 15 13.38 12.77 -2.86
N SER A 16 14.20 12.68 -3.90
CA SER A 16 15.52 13.30 -3.94
C SER A 16 15.51 14.77 -4.35
N GLN A 17 14.55 15.22 -5.16
CA GLN A 17 14.61 16.54 -5.80
C GLN A 17 13.51 17.52 -5.39
N SER A 18 12.41 17.07 -4.76
CA SER A 18 11.25 17.92 -4.45
C SER A 18 11.62 19.21 -3.71
N HIS A 19 12.53 19.14 -2.74
CA HIS A 19 12.99 20.29 -1.95
C HIS A 19 13.73 21.37 -2.78
N MET A 20 14.30 21.00 -3.92
CA MET A 20 14.99 21.93 -4.83
C MET A 20 14.04 22.60 -5.83
N ILE A 21 12.82 22.07 -6.00
CA ILE A 21 11.85 22.54 -6.99
C ILE A 21 10.94 23.58 -6.35
N GLN A 22 11.09 24.84 -6.79
CA GLN A 22 10.46 26.00 -6.14
C GLN A 22 9.37 26.69 -6.98
N THR A 23 9.17 26.29 -8.23
CA THR A 23 8.17 26.89 -9.13
C THR A 23 7.29 25.84 -9.77
N GLU A 24 6.15 26.29 -10.30
CA GLU A 24 5.23 25.43 -11.05
C GLU A 24 5.88 24.94 -12.35
N GLU A 25 6.60 25.79 -13.07
CA GLU A 25 7.34 25.45 -14.29
C GLU A 25 8.44 24.42 -14.02
N ALA A 26 9.15 24.55 -12.90
CA ALA A 26 10.15 23.57 -12.49
C ALA A 26 9.49 22.23 -12.12
N THR A 27 8.28 22.26 -11.53
CA THR A 27 7.48 21.06 -11.22
C THR A 27 7.05 20.35 -12.51
N LYS A 28 6.54 21.11 -13.48
CA LYS A 28 6.18 20.64 -14.81
C LYS A 28 7.36 19.94 -15.48
N ALA A 29 8.53 20.58 -15.48
CA ALA A 29 9.71 20.03 -16.13
C ALA A 29 10.34 18.84 -15.39
N ALA A 30 10.43 18.90 -14.07
CA ALA A 30 11.11 17.88 -13.29
C ALA A 30 10.27 16.60 -13.12
N PHE A 31 8.94 16.72 -13.02
CA PHE A 31 8.07 15.62 -12.61
C PHE A 31 6.92 15.33 -13.58
N VAL A 32 6.20 16.34 -14.07
CA VAL A 32 5.01 16.12 -14.94
C VAL A 32 5.40 15.69 -16.35
N MET A 33 6.36 16.34 -17.01
CA MET A 33 6.82 15.93 -18.34
C MET A 33 7.38 14.50 -18.35
N PRO A 34 8.22 14.09 -17.37
CA PRO A 34 8.60 12.69 -17.24
C PRO A 34 7.42 11.73 -17.02
N PHE A 35 6.36 12.15 -16.33
CA PHE A 35 5.15 11.34 -16.19
C PHE A 35 4.45 11.12 -17.53
N ILE A 36 4.23 12.19 -18.29
CA ILE A 36 3.61 12.13 -19.63
C ILE A 36 4.46 11.24 -20.57
N SER A 37 5.77 11.47 -20.62
CA SER A 37 6.68 10.75 -21.51
C SER A 37 6.90 9.29 -21.10
N ASN A 38 7.29 9.04 -19.85
CA ASN A 38 7.75 7.72 -19.45
C ASN A 38 6.61 6.80 -19.05
N ILE A 39 5.59 7.33 -18.36
CA ILE A 39 4.48 6.54 -17.83
C ILE A 39 3.33 6.48 -18.84
N LEU A 40 2.82 7.64 -19.29
CA LEU A 40 1.75 7.67 -20.28
C LEU A 40 2.24 7.35 -21.70
N GLY A 41 3.54 7.52 -21.98
CA GLY A 41 4.13 7.12 -23.25
C GLY A 41 3.88 8.09 -24.41
N TYR A 42 3.48 9.33 -24.12
CA TYR A 42 3.27 10.37 -25.13
C TYR A 42 4.53 11.22 -25.31
N ASP A 43 4.89 11.55 -26.55
CA ASP A 43 6.06 12.38 -26.81
C ASP A 43 5.78 13.86 -26.49
N VAL A 44 6.42 14.36 -25.42
CA VAL A 44 6.30 15.76 -24.99
C VAL A 44 6.99 16.76 -25.93
N PHE A 45 7.81 16.26 -26.88
CA PHE A 45 8.50 17.07 -27.88
C PHE A 45 7.77 17.08 -29.24
N ASP A 46 6.75 16.25 -29.41
CA ASP A 46 5.91 16.24 -30.61
C ASP A 46 4.65 17.10 -30.38
N PRO A 47 4.52 18.28 -31.00
CA PRO A 47 3.36 19.15 -30.83
C PRO A 47 2.06 18.59 -31.42
N GLU A 48 2.15 17.59 -32.31
CA GLU A 48 0.98 16.86 -32.81
C GLU A 48 0.42 15.89 -31.75
N GLU A 49 1.24 15.51 -30.77
CA GLU A 49 0.89 14.59 -29.70
C GLU A 49 0.64 15.29 -28.36
N VAL A 50 1.57 16.15 -27.91
CA VAL A 50 1.45 16.91 -26.67
C VAL A 50 1.61 18.39 -26.97
N THR A 51 0.54 19.17 -26.75
CA THR A 51 0.56 20.62 -26.91
C THR A 51 0.66 21.29 -25.54
N PRO A 52 1.80 21.91 -25.19
CA PRO A 52 1.91 22.72 -23.98
C PRO A 52 1.15 24.04 -24.13
N GLU A 53 0.75 24.65 -23.02
CA GLU A 53 0.04 25.93 -22.98
C GLU A 53 -1.16 25.99 -23.94
N TYR A 54 -1.95 24.92 -23.98
CA TYR A 54 -3.07 24.78 -24.90
C TYR A 54 -4.16 25.83 -24.64
N ILE A 55 -4.56 26.54 -25.70
CA ILE A 55 -5.57 27.61 -25.65
C ILE A 55 -6.80 27.16 -26.44
N CYS A 56 -7.96 27.31 -25.82
CA CYS A 56 -9.25 27.13 -26.47
C CYS A 56 -10.09 28.38 -26.18
N ASP A 57 -10.61 29.04 -27.21
CA ASP A 57 -11.39 30.26 -27.03
C ASP A 57 -12.76 29.92 -26.44
N ILE A 58 -13.07 30.46 -25.25
CA ILE A 58 -14.36 30.24 -24.56
C ILE A 58 -15.06 31.58 -24.31
N GLY A 59 -16.09 31.89 -25.11
CA GLY A 59 -16.99 33.01 -24.86
C GLY A 59 -16.26 34.35 -24.59
N THR A 60 -16.40 34.89 -23.37
CA THR A 60 -15.86 36.20 -22.96
C THR A 60 -14.50 36.15 -22.25
N LYS A 61 -13.96 34.98 -21.87
CA LYS A 61 -12.62 34.85 -21.28
C LYS A 61 -11.61 34.46 -22.35
N LYS A 62 -10.83 35.44 -22.80
CA LYS A 62 -9.73 35.23 -23.76
C LYS A 62 -8.40 35.05 -23.03
N GLY A 63 -7.57 34.11 -23.51
CA GLY A 63 -6.17 33.97 -23.10
C GLY A 63 -5.92 33.10 -21.87
N GLU A 64 -6.93 32.39 -21.37
CA GLU A 64 -6.68 31.29 -20.43
C GLU A 64 -5.94 30.15 -21.15
N LYS A 65 -5.13 29.36 -20.43
CA LYS A 65 -4.36 28.28 -21.02
C LYS A 65 -4.36 27.09 -20.08
N ILE A 66 -4.46 25.88 -20.62
CA ILE A 66 -4.18 24.65 -19.89
C ILE A 66 -2.74 24.23 -20.14
N ASP A 67 -2.09 23.68 -19.13
CA ASP A 67 -0.66 23.39 -19.19
C ASP A 67 -0.27 22.38 -20.26
N TYR A 68 -1.02 21.28 -20.38
CA TYR A 68 -0.82 20.30 -21.45
C TYR A 68 -2.14 19.77 -21.98
N ALA A 69 -2.23 19.63 -23.29
CA ALA A 69 -3.27 18.88 -23.97
C ALA A 69 -2.64 17.72 -24.76
N ILE A 70 -3.11 16.51 -24.52
CA ILE A 70 -2.68 15.31 -25.24
C ILE A 70 -3.69 15.01 -26.34
N LYS A 71 -3.17 14.80 -27.55
CA LYS A 71 -3.91 14.54 -28.78
C LYS A 71 -3.79 13.08 -29.18
N LYS A 72 -4.87 12.55 -29.72
CA LYS A 72 -4.90 11.28 -30.46
C LYS A 72 -5.80 11.46 -31.67
N ASP A 73 -5.29 11.11 -32.85
CA ASP A 73 -6.00 11.25 -34.13
C ASP A 73 -6.56 12.69 -34.33
N ASN A 74 -5.73 13.69 -34.02
CA ASN A 74 -6.03 15.12 -34.09
C ASN A 74 -7.16 15.61 -33.14
N ASN A 75 -7.66 14.77 -32.24
CA ASN A 75 -8.64 15.11 -31.21
C ASN A 75 -7.96 15.23 -29.84
N ILE A 76 -8.36 16.23 -29.04
CA ILE A 76 -7.91 16.33 -27.64
C ILE A 76 -8.53 15.17 -26.85
N GLN A 77 -7.71 14.39 -26.16
CA GLN A 77 -8.16 13.26 -25.34
C GLN A 77 -7.98 13.51 -23.85
N ILE A 78 -6.83 14.08 -23.47
CA ILE A 78 -6.46 14.31 -22.07
C ILE A 78 -6.07 15.77 -21.90
N LEU A 79 -6.63 16.42 -20.89
CA LEU A 79 -6.21 17.75 -20.44
C LEU A 79 -5.46 17.63 -19.11
N ILE A 80 -4.36 18.35 -18.94
CA ILE A 80 -3.53 18.29 -17.73
C ILE A 80 -3.31 19.71 -17.22
N GLU A 81 -3.74 19.96 -15.98
CA GLU A 81 -3.48 21.17 -15.22
C GLU A 81 -2.49 20.85 -14.10
N CYS A 82 -1.44 21.64 -13.99
CA CYS A 82 -0.37 21.44 -13.04
C CYS A 82 -0.41 22.50 -11.93
N LYS A 83 0.17 22.15 -10.78
CA LYS A 83 0.42 23.04 -9.65
C LYS A 83 1.84 22.84 -9.17
N LYS A 84 2.33 23.74 -8.33
CA LYS A 84 3.67 23.61 -7.76
C LYS A 84 3.73 22.40 -6.81
N ILE A 85 4.85 21.67 -6.85
CA ILE A 85 5.11 20.57 -5.91
C ILE A 85 4.91 21.02 -4.45
N GLY A 86 4.24 20.17 -3.66
CA GLY A 86 3.90 20.46 -2.26
C GLY A 86 2.62 21.29 -2.08
N GLU A 87 2.04 21.88 -3.14
CA GLU A 87 0.72 22.50 -3.05
C GLU A 87 -0.39 21.44 -2.99
N SER A 88 -1.40 21.69 -2.15
CA SER A 88 -2.58 20.83 -2.07
C SER A 88 -3.43 20.94 -3.34
N LEU A 89 -3.88 19.80 -3.86
CA LEU A 89 -4.75 19.75 -5.03
C LEU A 89 -6.21 19.89 -4.60
N SER A 90 -6.78 21.07 -4.81
CA SER A 90 -8.20 21.36 -4.54
C SER A 90 -9.01 21.47 -5.82
N ILE A 91 -10.33 21.30 -5.73
CA ILE A 91 -11.23 21.48 -6.87
C ILE A 91 -11.24 22.92 -7.41
N ASN A 92 -10.96 23.90 -6.55
CA ASN A 92 -10.83 25.29 -6.96
C ASN A 92 -9.67 25.46 -7.95
N HIS A 93 -8.66 24.58 -7.88
CA HIS A 93 -7.55 24.56 -8.83
C HIS A 93 -7.93 23.89 -10.16
N ALA A 94 -9.04 23.15 -10.23
CA ALA A 94 -9.54 22.48 -11.44
C ALA A 94 -10.49 23.35 -12.28
N MET A 95 -10.73 24.61 -11.89
CA MET A 95 -11.64 25.52 -12.61
C MET A 95 -11.31 25.65 -14.11
N GLN A 96 -10.02 25.61 -14.46
CA GLN A 96 -9.57 25.66 -15.87
C GLN A 96 -9.95 24.37 -16.60
N LEU A 97 -9.70 23.21 -15.98
CA LEU A 97 -10.12 21.90 -16.49
C LEU A 97 -11.63 21.87 -16.75
N PHE A 98 -12.48 22.31 -15.83
CA PHE A 98 -13.94 22.33 -16.05
C PHE A 98 -14.35 23.09 -17.32
N ARG A 99 -13.75 24.25 -17.56
CA ARG A 99 -14.08 25.08 -18.72
C ARG A 99 -13.63 24.42 -20.01
N TYR A 100 -12.40 23.91 -20.05
CA TYR A 100 -11.82 23.32 -21.25
C TYR A 100 -12.40 21.95 -21.58
N PHE A 101 -12.70 21.15 -20.56
CA PHE A 101 -13.34 19.86 -20.74
C PHE A 101 -14.69 19.99 -21.46
N HIS A 102 -15.43 21.07 -21.20
CA HIS A 102 -16.72 21.30 -21.83
C HIS A 102 -16.64 21.67 -23.32
N VAL A 103 -15.56 22.32 -23.74
CA VAL A 103 -15.42 22.88 -25.10
C VAL A 103 -14.46 22.08 -25.98
N THR A 104 -13.86 21.02 -25.45
CA THR A 104 -12.94 20.14 -26.18
C THR A 104 -13.53 18.73 -26.28
N SER A 105 -12.91 17.89 -27.11
CA SER A 105 -13.23 16.46 -27.19
C SER A 105 -12.63 15.63 -26.04
N ALA A 106 -12.03 16.28 -25.03
CA ALA A 106 -11.34 15.59 -23.95
C ALA A 106 -12.29 14.68 -23.17
N ARG A 107 -11.80 13.50 -22.80
CA ARG A 107 -12.55 12.49 -22.05
C ARG A 107 -11.94 12.23 -20.69
N VAL A 108 -10.69 12.66 -20.51
CA VAL A 108 -9.96 12.60 -19.25
C VAL A 108 -9.36 13.97 -18.94
N ALA A 109 -9.43 14.36 -17.67
CA ALA A 109 -8.72 15.52 -17.14
C ALA A 109 -7.83 15.09 -15.98
N ILE A 110 -6.67 15.71 -15.85
CA ILE A 110 -5.68 15.40 -14.82
C ILE A 110 -5.32 16.70 -14.11
N LEU A 111 -5.50 16.73 -12.78
CA LEU A 111 -4.95 17.78 -11.92
C LEU A 111 -3.77 17.20 -11.15
N THR A 112 -2.60 17.83 -11.21
CA THR A 112 -1.39 17.30 -10.56
C THR A 112 -0.47 18.37 -9.98
N ASN A 113 0.30 18.03 -8.96
CA ASN A 113 1.42 18.84 -8.47
C ASN A 113 2.78 18.14 -8.72
N GLY A 114 2.81 17.17 -9.64
CA GLY A 114 3.98 16.34 -9.94
C GLY A 114 4.14 15.11 -9.03
N GLN A 115 3.62 15.13 -7.80
CA GLN A 115 3.59 13.98 -6.89
C GLN A 115 2.22 13.30 -6.89
N CYS A 116 1.18 14.07 -6.59
CA CYS A 116 -0.20 13.60 -6.54
C CYS A 116 -0.88 13.87 -7.89
N TYR A 117 -1.68 12.94 -8.36
CA TYR A 117 -2.45 13.04 -9.59
C TYR A 117 -3.91 12.70 -9.29
N LYS A 118 -4.83 13.56 -9.73
CA LYS A 118 -6.27 13.35 -9.65
C LYS A 118 -6.83 13.27 -11.06
N PHE A 119 -7.46 12.15 -11.40
CA PHE A 119 -8.00 11.89 -12.72
C PHE A 119 -9.52 12.04 -12.70
N PHE A 120 -10.03 12.78 -13.66
CA PHE A 120 -11.44 13.12 -13.81
C PHE A 120 -11.94 12.70 -15.19
N THR A 121 -13.24 12.45 -15.28
CA THR A 121 -13.96 12.15 -16.51
C THR A 121 -15.37 12.75 -16.38
N ASP A 122 -16.29 12.41 -17.27
CA ASP A 122 -17.63 12.97 -17.41
C ASP A 122 -18.71 11.88 -17.31
N LEU A 123 -18.69 11.12 -16.21
CA LEU A 123 -19.64 10.02 -15.99
C LEU A 123 -21.04 10.54 -15.69
N ASP A 124 -21.13 11.66 -14.98
CA ASP A 124 -22.41 12.17 -14.51
C ASP A 124 -23.17 12.91 -15.62
N THR A 125 -22.45 13.62 -16.49
CA THR A 125 -23.05 14.37 -17.61
C THR A 125 -22.05 14.45 -18.76
N PRO A 126 -22.40 14.00 -19.98
CA PRO A 126 -21.49 14.05 -21.12
C PRO A 126 -20.91 15.45 -21.37
N ASN A 127 -19.61 15.50 -21.61
CA ASN A 127 -18.81 16.72 -21.83
C ASN A 127 -18.91 17.72 -20.66
N LYS A 128 -19.14 17.23 -19.44
CA LYS A 128 -19.02 18.01 -18.22
C LYS A 128 -18.21 17.19 -17.23
N MET A 129 -17.01 17.67 -16.93
CA MET A 129 -16.13 17.03 -15.96
C MET A 129 -16.83 16.86 -14.62
N ASP A 130 -16.68 15.69 -14.01
CA ASP A 130 -17.17 15.37 -12.68
C ASP A 130 -16.40 16.15 -11.62
N GLU A 131 -17.05 16.44 -10.49
CA GLU A 131 -16.39 17.11 -9.35
C GLU A 131 -15.47 16.19 -8.56
N LYS A 132 -15.71 14.88 -8.58
CA LYS A 132 -14.92 13.91 -7.84
C LYS A 132 -14.02 13.15 -8.81
N PRO A 133 -12.72 13.00 -8.50
CA PRO A 133 -11.85 12.18 -9.33
C PRO A 133 -12.30 10.72 -9.25
N PHE A 134 -12.16 10.00 -10.36
CA PHE A 134 -12.39 8.56 -10.39
C PHE A 134 -11.15 7.77 -9.94
N LEU A 135 -9.96 8.35 -10.09
CA LEU A 135 -8.68 7.76 -9.69
C LEU A 135 -7.80 8.84 -9.03
N GLU A 136 -7.09 8.45 -7.98
CA GLU A 136 -6.05 9.26 -7.34
C GLU A 136 -4.77 8.43 -7.24
N LEU A 137 -3.63 9.06 -7.52
CA LEU A 137 -2.31 8.43 -7.46
C LEU A 137 -1.38 9.34 -6.66
N ASP A 138 -0.77 8.83 -5.61
CA ASP A 138 0.38 9.44 -4.94
C ASP A 138 1.64 8.68 -5.34
N LEU A 139 2.59 9.35 -6.00
CA LEU A 139 3.84 8.71 -6.41
C LEU A 139 4.75 8.34 -5.22
N LEU A 140 4.52 8.88 -4.02
CA LEU A 140 5.24 8.48 -2.82
C LEU A 140 4.58 7.31 -2.07
N ASP A 141 3.31 7.03 -2.36
CA ASP A 141 2.48 5.97 -1.77
C ASP A 141 1.55 5.37 -2.84
N ILE A 142 2.13 4.57 -3.73
CA ILE A 142 1.42 4.05 -4.91
C ILE A 142 0.53 2.90 -4.50
N ASP A 143 -0.79 3.07 -4.66
CA ASP A 143 -1.76 1.98 -4.58
C ASP A 143 -1.54 1.01 -5.76
N GLU A 144 -1.20 -0.26 -5.49
CA GLU A 144 -1.00 -1.27 -6.52
C GLU A 144 -2.23 -1.46 -7.42
N TYR A 145 -3.43 -1.23 -6.88
CA TYR A 145 -4.67 -1.28 -7.66
C TYR A 145 -4.82 -0.11 -8.63
N ALA A 146 -4.08 0.98 -8.45
CA ALA A 146 -4.06 2.10 -9.40
C ALA A 146 -3.23 1.79 -10.65
N ILE A 147 -2.22 0.91 -10.55
CA ILE A 147 -1.28 0.65 -11.65
C ILE A 147 -1.99 0.17 -12.93
N PRO A 148 -2.89 -0.84 -12.91
CA PRO A 148 -3.63 -1.26 -14.10
C PRO A 148 -4.43 -0.13 -14.74
N GLU A 149 -4.96 0.78 -13.94
CA GLU A 149 -5.76 1.92 -14.40
C GLU A 149 -4.89 2.99 -15.06
N ILE A 150 -3.69 3.25 -14.53
CA ILE A 150 -2.70 4.11 -15.17
C ILE A 150 -2.23 3.52 -16.50
N ILE A 151 -2.08 2.19 -16.59
CA ILE A 151 -1.73 1.51 -17.85
C ILE A 151 -2.77 1.77 -18.93
N LYS A 152 -4.08 1.83 -18.61
CA LYS A 152 -5.13 2.15 -19.59
C LYS A 152 -4.98 3.56 -20.19
N LEU A 153 -4.32 4.48 -19.49
CA LEU A 153 -4.06 5.84 -19.99
C LEU A 153 -2.84 5.92 -20.92
N ASN A 154 -2.05 4.85 -21.04
CA ASN A 154 -0.87 4.83 -21.90
C ASN A 154 -1.25 4.89 -23.39
N LYS A 155 -0.48 5.63 -24.19
CA LYS A 155 -0.69 5.81 -25.64
C LYS A 155 -1.08 4.53 -26.38
N LYS A 156 -0.40 3.41 -26.10
CA LYS A 156 -0.59 2.13 -26.81
C LYS A 156 -1.88 1.41 -26.46
N THR A 157 -2.39 1.63 -25.25
CA THR A 157 -3.56 0.95 -24.67
C THR A 157 -4.74 1.90 -24.49
N PHE A 158 -4.58 3.17 -24.86
CA PHE A 158 -5.57 4.22 -24.66
C PHE A 158 -6.85 3.91 -25.43
N ASP A 159 -7.89 3.59 -24.67
CA ASP A 159 -9.25 3.39 -25.14
C ASP A 159 -10.22 4.17 -24.24
N VAL A 160 -10.87 5.17 -24.84
CA VAL A 160 -11.79 6.07 -24.14
C VAL A 160 -12.93 5.30 -23.49
N GLU A 161 -13.55 4.37 -24.21
CA GLU A 161 -14.73 3.66 -23.73
C GLU A 161 -14.37 2.79 -22.52
N SER A 162 -13.25 2.05 -22.61
CA SER A 162 -12.72 1.27 -21.48
C SER A 162 -12.40 2.13 -20.25
N ILE A 163 -11.77 3.30 -20.43
CA ILE A 163 -11.44 4.21 -19.33
C ILE A 163 -12.71 4.74 -18.66
N VAL A 164 -13.69 5.20 -19.45
CA VAL A 164 -14.96 5.73 -18.92
C VAL A 164 -15.72 4.62 -18.18
N ASN A 165 -15.79 3.41 -18.73
CA ASN A 165 -16.45 2.29 -18.06
C ASN A 165 -15.78 1.92 -16.73
N ALA A 166 -14.44 1.85 -16.70
CA ALA A 166 -13.69 1.57 -15.47
C ALA A 166 -13.82 2.71 -14.45
N ALA A 167 -13.85 3.95 -14.91
CA ALA A 167 -14.00 5.12 -14.07
C ALA A 167 -15.31 5.10 -13.25
N GLY A 168 -16.39 4.54 -13.80
CA GLY A 168 -17.66 4.36 -13.09
C GLY A 168 -17.48 3.57 -11.79
N GLU A 169 -16.88 2.39 -11.87
CA GLU A 169 -16.62 1.53 -10.71
C GLU A 169 -15.59 2.18 -9.76
N LEU A 170 -14.48 2.67 -10.30
CA LEU A 170 -13.39 3.26 -9.51
C LEU A 170 -13.85 4.49 -8.71
N LYS A 171 -14.70 5.33 -9.30
CA LYS A 171 -15.29 6.50 -8.63
C LYS A 171 -16.05 6.09 -7.37
N TYR A 172 -16.84 5.02 -7.44
CA TYR A 172 -17.58 4.54 -6.27
C TYR A 172 -16.67 3.81 -5.28
N VAL A 173 -15.77 2.94 -5.74
CA VAL A 173 -14.81 2.24 -4.87
C VAL A 173 -13.95 3.24 -4.08
N SER A 174 -13.43 4.27 -4.74
CA SER A 174 -12.65 5.34 -4.11
C SER A 174 -13.45 6.09 -3.04
N GLN A 175 -14.71 6.44 -3.35
CA GLN A 175 -15.59 7.12 -2.40
C GLN A 175 -15.96 6.22 -1.21
N ILE A 176 -16.21 4.92 -1.45
CA ILE A 176 -16.49 3.95 -0.41
C ILE A 176 -15.27 3.79 0.51
N LYS A 177 -14.05 3.65 -0.04
CA LYS A 177 -12.80 3.58 0.76
C LYS A 177 -12.66 4.80 1.67
N LYS A 178 -12.93 6.01 1.15
CA LYS A 178 -12.87 7.25 1.93
C LYS A 178 -13.90 7.27 3.07
N VAL A 179 -15.15 6.91 2.79
CA VAL A 179 -16.22 6.87 3.80
C VAL A 179 -15.91 5.83 4.87
N ILE A 180 -15.47 4.63 4.49
CA ILE A 180 -15.05 3.58 5.44
C ILE A 180 -13.91 4.11 6.32
N GLY A 181 -12.88 4.73 5.74
CA GLY A 181 -11.77 5.31 6.50
C GLY A 181 -12.23 6.35 7.51
N LEU A 182 -13.13 7.26 7.13
CA LEU A 182 -13.70 8.27 8.03
C LEU A 182 -14.49 7.61 9.17
N ILE A 183 -15.38 6.66 8.85
CA ILE A 183 -16.17 5.93 9.85
C ILE A 183 -15.27 5.22 10.86
N LEU A 184 -14.20 4.57 10.40
CA LEU A 184 -13.30 3.81 11.27
C LEU A 184 -12.38 4.71 12.12
N ASN A 185 -11.95 5.86 11.60
CA ASN A 185 -11.01 6.76 12.29
C ASN A 185 -11.71 7.82 13.14
N GLU A 186 -12.69 8.51 12.56
CA GLU A 186 -13.40 9.62 13.19
C GLU A 186 -14.64 9.12 13.95
N GLY A 187 -15.29 8.07 13.45
CA GLY A 187 -16.53 7.52 13.98
C GLY A 187 -17.75 7.97 13.17
N ASP A 188 -18.85 7.23 13.30
CA ASP A 188 -20.15 7.60 12.72
C ASP A 188 -21.29 7.07 13.60
N ASP A 189 -22.30 7.90 13.86
CA ASP A 189 -23.37 7.59 14.81
C ASP A 189 -24.31 6.49 14.30
N ASP A 190 -24.65 6.53 13.00
CA ASP A 190 -25.55 5.56 12.38
C ASP A 190 -24.87 4.19 12.26
N PHE A 191 -23.60 4.17 11.88
CA PHE A 191 -22.76 2.98 11.88
C PHE A 191 -22.59 2.41 13.29
N THR A 192 -22.34 3.27 14.28
CA THR A 192 -22.21 2.86 15.69
C THR A 192 -23.50 2.21 16.17
N LYS A 193 -24.66 2.80 15.86
CA LYS A 193 -25.97 2.25 16.20
C LYS A 193 -26.21 0.91 15.50
N TYR A 194 -25.84 0.80 14.23
CA TYR A 194 -25.96 -0.43 13.46
C TYR A 194 -25.13 -1.56 14.08
N ILE A 195 -23.84 -1.35 14.34
CA ILE A 195 -22.96 -2.35 14.95
C ILE A 195 -23.43 -2.71 16.37
N ALA A 196 -23.76 -1.71 17.19
CA ALA A 196 -24.28 -1.96 18.54
C ALA A 196 -25.54 -2.84 18.51
N SER A 197 -26.44 -2.63 17.55
CA SER A 197 -27.65 -3.47 17.40
C SER A 197 -27.38 -4.93 17.02
N LYS A 198 -26.17 -5.25 16.55
CA LYS A 198 -25.77 -6.62 16.18
C LYS A 198 -25.02 -7.36 17.28
N VAL A 199 -24.48 -6.64 18.25
CA VAL A 199 -23.55 -7.19 19.26
C VAL A 199 -24.08 -7.01 20.69
N TYR A 200 -24.90 -5.98 20.93
CA TYR A 200 -25.46 -5.70 22.25
C TYR A 200 -26.90 -6.20 22.36
N ASP A 201 -27.17 -7.11 23.30
CA ASP A 201 -28.48 -7.72 23.50
C ASP A 201 -29.53 -6.79 24.14
N GLY A 202 -29.12 -5.59 24.59
CA GLY A 202 -29.98 -4.63 25.27
C GLY A 202 -30.42 -3.45 24.40
N VAL A 203 -31.17 -2.52 25.00
CA VAL A 203 -31.54 -1.27 24.33
C VAL A 203 -30.30 -0.41 24.12
N VAL A 204 -30.07 0.03 22.87
CA VAL A 204 -28.96 0.92 22.51
C VAL A 204 -29.24 2.33 23.04
N THR A 205 -28.90 2.56 24.31
CA THR A 205 -28.96 3.87 24.96
C THR A 205 -27.78 4.75 24.55
N GLN A 206 -27.80 6.04 24.89
CA GLN A 206 -26.69 6.95 24.61
C GLN A 206 -25.37 6.48 25.24
N LYS A 207 -25.39 5.98 26.48
CA LYS A 207 -24.19 5.42 27.14
C LYS A 207 -23.63 4.21 26.39
N VAL A 208 -24.51 3.36 25.84
CA VAL A 208 -24.10 2.21 25.04
C VAL A 208 -23.48 2.69 23.72
N ARG A 209 -24.05 3.72 23.07
CA ARG A 209 -23.45 4.30 21.85
C ARG A 209 -22.06 4.88 22.10
N GLU A 210 -21.88 5.63 23.18
CA GLU A 210 -20.57 6.19 23.56
C GLU A 210 -19.53 5.09 23.81
N LEU A 211 -19.91 4.02 24.52
CA LEU A 211 -19.05 2.85 24.71
C LEU A 211 -18.71 2.17 23.37
N PHE A 212 -19.71 1.91 22.54
CA PHE A 212 -19.51 1.23 21.27
C PHE A 212 -18.71 2.05 20.27
N SER A 213 -18.81 3.38 20.27
CA SER A 213 -17.97 4.24 19.43
C SER A 213 -16.46 3.98 19.69
N VAL A 214 -16.07 3.80 20.96
CA VAL A 214 -14.69 3.46 21.34
C VAL A 214 -14.36 2.00 20.98
N LEU A 215 -15.26 1.06 21.29
CA LEU A 215 -15.02 -0.36 21.04
C LEU A 215 -14.94 -0.70 19.55
N ILE A 216 -15.71 -0.03 18.69
CA ILE A 216 -15.68 -0.20 17.24
C ILE A 216 -14.31 0.18 16.68
N LYS A 217 -13.75 1.32 17.11
CA LYS A 217 -12.39 1.71 16.69
C LYS A 217 -11.37 0.67 17.12
N LYS A 218 -11.42 0.23 18.38
CA LYS A 218 -10.52 -0.81 18.90
C LYS A 218 -10.64 -2.12 18.10
N GLY A 219 -11.85 -2.61 17.89
CA GLY A 219 -12.11 -3.86 17.17
C GLY A 219 -11.71 -3.77 15.69
N ALA A 220 -11.96 -2.64 15.04
CA ALA A 220 -11.55 -2.40 13.65
C ALA A 220 -10.03 -2.40 13.49
N THR A 221 -9.29 -1.72 14.38
CA THR A 221 -7.82 -1.74 14.37
C THR A 221 -7.28 -3.14 14.57
N GLN A 222 -7.81 -3.90 15.53
CA GLN A 222 -7.41 -5.30 15.76
C GLN A 222 -7.68 -6.16 14.52
N TYR A 223 -8.88 -6.09 13.95
CA TYR A 223 -9.24 -6.84 12.75
C TYR A 223 -8.35 -6.51 11.55
N LEU A 224 -8.05 -5.23 11.30
CA LEU A 224 -7.16 -4.83 10.21
C LEU A 224 -5.74 -5.36 10.41
N ASN A 225 -5.22 -5.31 11.64
CA ASN A 225 -3.92 -5.89 11.97
C ASN A 225 -3.92 -7.41 11.75
N ASP A 226 -4.99 -8.11 12.13
CA ASP A 226 -5.15 -9.54 11.88
C ASP A 226 -5.14 -9.86 10.37
N GLN A 227 -5.84 -9.06 9.55
CA GLN A 227 -5.83 -9.23 8.10
C GLN A 227 -4.45 -8.98 7.49
N LEU A 228 -3.70 -7.97 7.97
CA LEU A 228 -2.32 -7.73 7.56
C LEU A 228 -1.43 -8.91 7.92
N ASN A 229 -1.56 -9.42 9.15
CA ASN A 229 -0.82 -10.59 9.61
C ASN A 229 -1.13 -11.84 8.78
N ILE A 230 -2.39 -12.06 8.39
CA ILE A 230 -2.78 -13.16 7.49
C ILE A 230 -2.15 -12.97 6.10
N ARG A 231 -2.21 -11.76 5.53
CA ARG A 231 -1.59 -11.49 4.21
C ARG A 231 -0.07 -11.65 4.24
N LEU A 232 0.59 -11.17 5.28
CA LEU A 232 2.03 -11.35 5.48
C LEU A 232 2.39 -12.83 5.59
N LYS A 233 1.63 -13.61 6.38
CA LYS A 233 1.77 -15.07 6.44
C LYS A 233 1.64 -15.67 5.04
N ASN A 234 0.58 -15.36 4.30
CA ASN A 234 0.32 -15.92 2.97
C ASN A 234 1.38 -15.54 1.92
N ALA A 235 1.83 -14.28 1.91
CA ALA A 235 2.88 -13.81 1.00
C ALA A 235 4.23 -14.49 1.30
N MET A 236 4.52 -14.79 2.57
CA MET A 236 5.71 -15.55 2.95
C MET A 236 5.67 -17.02 2.49
N PHE A 237 4.49 -17.64 2.41
CA PHE A 237 4.36 -19.02 1.93
C PHE A 237 4.34 -19.15 0.39
N ASN A 238 3.87 -18.14 -0.34
CA ASN A 238 3.81 -18.12 -1.82
C ASN A 238 5.13 -17.78 -2.52
N THR A 239 6.26 -17.69 -1.81
CA THR A 239 7.60 -17.56 -2.41
C THR A 239 8.27 -18.91 -2.72
N SER A 240 7.54 -20.02 -2.54
CA SER A 240 7.92 -21.35 -3.02
C SER A 240 7.22 -21.60 -4.37
N GLY A 241 7.99 -21.55 -5.47
CA GLY A 241 7.46 -21.31 -6.82
C GLY A 241 6.69 -22.43 -7.53
N GLY A 242 6.15 -22.05 -8.70
CA GLY A 242 5.77 -22.93 -9.83
C GLY A 242 4.41 -23.63 -9.70
N PRO A 243 3.64 -23.79 -10.82
CA PRO A 243 2.37 -24.48 -10.79
C PRO A 243 2.62 -25.99 -10.76
N ASP A 244 2.20 -26.66 -9.71
CA ASP A 244 1.87 -28.07 -9.81
C ASP A 244 0.59 -28.36 -9.00
N GLU A 245 -0.42 -28.84 -9.72
CA GLU A 245 -1.60 -29.43 -9.14
C GLU A 245 -1.20 -30.76 -8.51
N SER A 246 -1.26 -30.87 -7.19
CA SER A 246 -1.70 -32.12 -6.55
C SER A 246 -2.05 -31.88 -5.09
N PRO A 247 -3.17 -32.45 -4.59
CA PRO A 247 -3.54 -32.36 -3.19
C PRO A 247 -2.61 -33.28 -2.36
N PRO A 248 -2.06 -32.84 -1.22
CA PRO A 248 -1.37 -33.77 -0.34
C PRO A 248 -2.41 -34.67 0.34
N GLU A 249 -2.28 -35.96 0.07
CA GLU A 249 -2.97 -37.05 0.75
C GLU A 249 -2.71 -37.04 2.27
N LYS A 250 -3.73 -37.42 3.03
CA LYS A 250 -3.64 -38.04 4.36
C LYS A 250 -2.76 -39.29 4.22
N GLU A 251 -1.76 -39.61 5.02
CA GLU A 251 -1.68 -39.86 6.47
C GLU A 251 -0.19 -40.15 6.75
N THR A 252 0.41 -39.80 7.89
CA THR A 252 0.46 -40.75 9.01
C THR A 252 0.77 -40.04 10.34
N ALA A 253 -0.17 -40.20 11.26
CA ALA A 253 0.01 -40.36 12.71
C ALA A 253 1.22 -41.26 13.07
N ILE A 254 1.93 -41.22 14.20
CA ILE A 254 1.95 -40.50 15.48
C ILE A 254 3.34 -40.81 16.07
N GLU A 255 4.01 -39.85 16.70
CA GLU A 255 4.66 -40.14 17.99
C GLU A 255 4.27 -39.02 18.97
N ALA A 256 3.33 -39.38 19.84
CA ALA A 256 2.93 -38.59 20.99
C ALA A 256 4.06 -38.69 22.03
N LEU A 257 4.60 -37.54 22.40
CA LEU A 257 5.12 -37.33 23.74
C LEU A 257 4.19 -36.32 24.38
N ASP A 258 3.55 -36.75 25.47
CA ASP A 258 2.77 -35.92 26.39
C ASP A 258 3.46 -34.59 26.67
N ASP A 259 2.75 -33.48 26.45
CA ASP A 259 2.73 -32.37 27.41
C ASP A 259 1.48 -31.51 27.15
N ASP A 260 0.39 -31.87 27.83
CA ASP A 260 -0.95 -31.26 27.79
C ASP A 260 -1.01 -29.84 28.42
N ASP A 261 0.13 -29.14 28.50
CA ASP A 261 0.27 -27.87 29.25
C ASP A 261 1.29 -26.89 28.62
N ILE A 262 1.73 -27.13 27.37
CA ILE A 262 2.61 -26.24 26.61
C ILE A 262 1.79 -25.55 25.52
N GLU A 263 1.19 -24.40 25.85
CA GLU A 263 0.54 -23.54 24.88
C GLU A 263 1.53 -22.51 24.33
N THR A 264 1.80 -22.57 23.02
CA THR A 264 2.61 -21.54 22.36
C THR A 264 1.85 -20.23 22.37
N THR A 265 2.37 -19.24 23.07
CA THR A 265 1.70 -17.97 23.28
C THR A 265 1.70 -17.11 22.01
N GLU A 266 0.75 -16.18 21.90
CA GLU A 266 0.69 -15.23 20.78
C GLU A 266 1.99 -14.41 20.66
N ASP A 267 2.60 -14.05 21.79
CA ASP A 267 3.88 -13.36 21.84
C ASP A 267 5.02 -14.20 21.26
N GLU A 268 5.04 -15.51 21.52
CA GLU A 268 6.05 -16.43 20.97
C GLU A 268 5.85 -16.68 19.48
N ILE A 269 4.60 -16.76 19.03
CA ILE A 269 4.26 -16.83 17.60
C ILE A 269 4.73 -15.55 16.90
N ASN A 270 4.43 -14.37 17.46
CA ASN A 270 4.81 -13.09 16.88
C ASN A 270 6.34 -12.89 16.89
N GLY A 271 7.01 -13.21 18.00
CA GLY A 271 8.47 -13.21 18.08
C GLY A 271 9.11 -14.15 17.07
N TYR A 272 8.53 -15.35 16.86
CA TYR A 272 9.00 -16.30 15.86
C TYR A 272 8.90 -15.73 14.45
N LEU A 273 7.79 -15.06 14.12
CA LEU A 273 7.61 -14.42 12.82
C LEU A 273 8.64 -13.31 12.58
N ILE A 274 8.98 -12.53 13.60
CA ILE A 274 10.05 -11.51 13.51
C ILE A 274 11.40 -12.17 13.23
N VAL A 275 11.79 -13.20 13.99
CA VAL A 275 13.06 -13.91 13.78
C VAL A 275 13.10 -14.59 12.41
N LYS A 276 11.97 -15.15 11.95
CA LYS A 276 11.83 -15.76 10.62
C LYS A 276 11.97 -14.73 9.49
N ALA A 277 11.43 -13.52 9.67
CA ALA A 277 11.58 -12.41 8.72
C ALA A 277 13.01 -11.85 8.70
N ILE A 278 13.71 -11.84 9.84
CA ILE A 278 15.14 -11.49 9.87
C ILE A 278 15.94 -12.55 9.11
N ALA A 279 15.72 -13.84 9.43
CA ALA A 279 16.39 -14.97 8.82
C ALA A 279 16.20 -15.06 7.29
N SER A 280 15.07 -14.58 6.76
CA SER A 280 14.79 -14.63 5.31
C SER A 280 15.77 -13.80 4.47
N LYS A 281 16.58 -12.94 5.10
CA LYS A 281 17.68 -12.24 4.41
C LYS A 281 18.83 -13.16 4.02
N SER A 282 19.03 -14.29 4.72
CA SER A 282 20.15 -15.22 4.50
C SER A 282 19.73 -16.65 4.13
N VAL A 283 18.56 -17.11 4.57
CA VAL A 283 18.11 -18.50 4.38
C VAL A 283 16.62 -18.60 4.04
N SER A 284 16.21 -19.70 3.42
CA SER A 284 14.79 -19.98 3.21
C SER A 284 14.03 -19.99 4.56
N PRO A 285 12.86 -19.34 4.66
CA PRO A 285 12.03 -19.35 5.87
C PRO A 285 11.62 -20.75 6.33
N SER A 286 11.55 -21.74 5.42
CA SER A 286 11.25 -23.14 5.77
C SER A 286 12.31 -23.79 6.67
N ARG A 287 13.52 -23.22 6.73
CA ARG A 287 14.62 -23.68 7.58
C ARG A 287 14.56 -23.13 8.99
N VAL A 288 13.56 -22.32 9.33
CA VAL A 288 13.40 -21.73 10.67
C VAL A 288 12.16 -22.33 11.33
N ALA A 289 12.39 -23.16 12.34
CA ALA A 289 11.35 -23.86 13.10
C ALA A 289 11.18 -23.27 14.49
N ILE A 290 9.96 -23.34 15.02
CA ILE A 290 9.63 -23.02 16.40
C ILE A 290 9.39 -24.33 17.17
N ARG A 291 9.94 -24.42 18.38
CA ARG A 291 9.65 -25.50 19.33
C ARG A 291 9.46 -24.92 20.70
N ASP A 292 8.25 -25.01 21.21
CA ASP A 292 7.95 -24.53 22.54
C ASP A 292 8.33 -25.55 23.62
N SER A 293 8.68 -25.06 24.80
CA SER A 293 8.98 -25.86 25.99
C SER A 293 8.64 -25.07 27.25
N LYS A 294 8.39 -25.77 28.36
CA LYS A 294 8.02 -25.17 29.66
C LYS A 294 8.93 -24.04 30.15
N SER A 295 10.21 -24.04 29.76
CA SER A 295 11.21 -23.07 30.24
C SER A 295 11.53 -21.95 29.24
N TYR A 296 11.25 -22.16 27.96
CA TYR A 296 11.53 -21.24 26.87
C TYR A 296 10.95 -21.77 25.55
N CYS A 297 10.61 -20.85 24.64
CA CYS A 297 10.31 -21.20 23.27
C CYS A 297 11.57 -21.08 22.40
N ALA A 298 11.95 -22.16 21.71
CA ALA A 298 13.16 -22.25 20.92
C ALA A 298 12.90 -21.96 19.44
N ILE A 299 13.76 -21.13 18.85
CA ILE A 299 13.80 -20.91 17.40
C ILE A 299 15.03 -21.63 16.86
N LEU A 300 14.81 -22.57 15.95
CA LEU A 300 15.80 -23.55 15.51
C LEU A 300 16.03 -23.45 14.01
N PHE A 301 17.28 -23.64 13.62
CA PHE A 301 17.65 -23.83 12.24
C PHE A 301 17.51 -25.30 11.84
N ASP A 302 16.89 -25.56 10.68
CA ASP A 302 16.53 -26.88 10.14
C ASP A 302 15.81 -27.80 11.15
N ASN A 303 15.00 -27.21 12.04
CA ASN A 303 14.30 -27.94 13.11
C ASN A 303 15.24 -28.81 13.98
N ASN A 304 16.49 -28.38 14.16
CA ASN A 304 17.53 -29.14 14.84
C ASN A 304 17.90 -28.50 16.18
N ASN A 305 17.71 -29.25 17.28
CA ASN A 305 18.03 -28.79 18.65
C ASN A 305 19.52 -28.43 18.86
N ARG A 306 20.44 -28.88 17.97
CA ARG A 306 21.87 -28.53 18.02
C ARG A 306 22.21 -27.24 17.26
N LYS A 307 21.23 -26.66 16.56
CA LYS A 307 21.36 -25.41 15.80
C LYS A 307 20.33 -24.36 16.25
N PRO A 308 20.34 -23.93 17.53
CA PRO A 308 19.40 -22.91 18.01
C PRO A 308 19.78 -21.50 17.51
N ILE A 309 18.83 -20.82 16.88
CA ILE A 309 18.99 -19.44 16.41
C ILE A 309 18.84 -18.47 17.60
N CYS A 310 17.76 -18.63 18.38
CA CYS A 310 17.52 -17.87 19.60
C CYS A 310 16.51 -18.60 20.50
N ARG A 311 16.30 -18.09 21.72
CA ARG A 311 15.26 -18.56 22.64
C ARG A 311 14.46 -17.40 23.20
N PHE A 312 13.14 -17.55 23.25
CA PHE A 312 12.22 -16.63 23.91
C PHE A 312 11.92 -17.11 25.31
N ARG A 313 11.91 -16.18 26.26
CA ARG A 313 11.42 -16.40 27.61
C ARG A 313 10.39 -15.32 27.90
N PHE A 314 9.19 -15.53 27.37
CA PHE A 314 8.08 -14.57 27.47
C PHE A 314 7.08 -14.92 28.58
N ASN A 315 7.30 -16.05 29.26
CA ASN A 315 6.44 -16.56 30.35
C ASN A 315 6.54 -15.75 31.66
N THR A 316 7.30 -14.65 31.67
CA THR A 316 7.47 -13.76 32.83
C THR A 316 7.13 -12.31 32.47
N ALA A 317 6.78 -11.49 33.46
CA ALA A 317 6.42 -10.08 33.23
C ALA A 317 7.49 -9.28 32.46
N GLN A 318 8.77 -9.57 32.69
CA GLN A 318 9.85 -9.13 31.81
C GLN A 318 10.10 -10.18 30.72
N LYS A 319 10.08 -9.74 29.46
CA LYS A 319 10.42 -10.59 28.31
C LYS A 319 11.95 -10.63 28.14
N TYR A 320 12.46 -11.79 27.75
CA TYR A 320 13.88 -11.93 27.42
C TYR A 320 14.10 -12.65 26.09
N LEU A 321 15.00 -12.09 25.28
CA LEU A 321 15.57 -12.72 24.09
C LEU A 321 16.92 -13.32 24.45
N SER A 322 17.16 -14.57 24.09
CA SER A 322 18.44 -15.23 24.34
C SER A 322 19.12 -15.57 23.02
N LEU A 323 20.33 -15.06 22.84
CA LEU A 323 21.15 -15.22 21.63
C LEU A 323 22.39 -16.08 21.93
N PHE A 324 23.05 -16.57 20.90
CA PHE A 324 24.23 -17.42 21.04
C PHE A 324 25.46 -16.73 20.45
N ASP A 325 26.56 -16.72 21.20
CA ASP A 325 27.86 -16.26 20.70
C ASP A 325 28.57 -17.32 19.84
N SER A 326 29.76 -16.97 19.33
CA SER A 326 30.59 -17.88 18.52
C SER A 326 31.03 -19.16 19.24
N ASP A 327 31.01 -19.16 20.59
CA ASP A 327 31.33 -20.32 21.43
C ASP A 327 30.07 -21.10 21.85
N LYS A 328 28.91 -20.79 21.26
CA LYS A 328 27.57 -21.32 21.60
C LYS A 328 27.15 -21.03 23.06
N LYS A 329 27.74 -20.03 23.72
CA LYS A 329 27.25 -19.57 25.02
C LYS A 329 26.03 -18.70 24.83
N GLU A 330 25.07 -18.89 25.72
CA GLU A 330 23.80 -18.19 25.69
C GLU A 330 23.90 -16.85 26.42
N LEU A 331 23.59 -15.76 25.72
CA LEU A 331 23.46 -14.41 26.26
C LEU A 331 21.98 -14.05 26.39
N LYS A 332 21.53 -13.78 27.62
CA LYS A 332 20.15 -13.39 27.91
C LYS A 332 20.02 -11.87 27.95
N ILE A 333 19.16 -11.32 27.10
CA ILE A 333 18.93 -9.88 26.91
C ILE A 333 17.49 -9.56 27.29
N ALA A 334 17.28 -8.51 28.10
CA ALA A 334 15.95 -8.03 28.42
C ALA A 334 15.39 -7.23 27.24
N ILE A 335 14.13 -7.46 26.90
CA ILE A 335 13.38 -6.68 25.91
C ILE A 335 12.09 -6.19 26.55
N ASP A 336 11.64 -5.01 26.15
CA ASP A 336 10.43 -4.38 26.66
C ASP A 336 9.26 -4.65 25.70
N GLU A 337 9.52 -4.59 24.39
CA GLU A 337 8.56 -4.89 23.33
C GLU A 337 9.12 -5.93 22.34
N LEU A 338 8.26 -6.58 21.54
CA LEU A 338 8.72 -7.57 20.55
C LEU A 338 9.55 -6.94 19.43
N ASP A 339 9.33 -5.66 19.14
CA ASP A 339 10.05 -4.91 18.11
C ASP A 339 11.54 -4.75 18.45
N ASP A 340 11.91 -4.84 19.73
CA ASP A 340 13.31 -4.80 20.19
C ASP A 340 14.15 -5.95 19.60
N ILE A 341 13.51 -7.04 19.15
CA ILE A 341 14.19 -8.14 18.45
C ILE A 341 14.91 -7.63 17.19
N TYR A 342 14.40 -6.60 16.51
CA TYR A 342 15.05 -6.01 15.32
C TYR A 342 16.40 -5.37 15.63
N ALA A 343 16.60 -4.84 16.84
CA ALA A 343 17.89 -4.29 17.27
C ALA A 343 18.99 -5.37 17.37
N HIS A 344 18.60 -6.65 17.38
CA HIS A 344 19.49 -7.80 17.44
C HIS A 344 19.56 -8.60 16.13
N ALA A 345 19.07 -8.04 15.03
CA ALA A 345 19.00 -8.72 13.74
C ALA A 345 20.38 -9.21 13.24
N ASP A 346 21.43 -8.39 13.39
CA ASP A 346 22.78 -8.76 12.93
C ASP A 346 23.34 -9.97 13.68
N ALA A 347 23.07 -10.08 14.99
CA ALA A 347 23.48 -11.22 15.79
C ALA A 347 22.73 -12.50 15.39
N ILE A 348 21.42 -12.40 15.14
CA ILE A 348 20.59 -13.50 14.64
C ILE A 348 21.10 -14.01 13.29
N LEU A 349 21.41 -13.08 12.36
CA LEU A 349 21.96 -13.42 11.04
C LEU A 349 23.33 -14.08 11.16
N ALA A 350 24.23 -13.57 12.00
CA ALA A 350 25.54 -14.15 12.23
C ALA A 350 25.45 -15.60 12.76
N THR A 351 24.51 -15.89 13.66
CA THR A 351 24.26 -17.27 14.13
C THR A 351 23.81 -18.19 12.99
N ILE A 352 22.91 -17.72 12.12
CA ILE A 352 22.41 -18.49 10.97
C ILE A 352 23.53 -18.74 9.95
N GLU A 353 24.32 -17.73 9.64
CA GLU A 353 25.48 -17.85 8.74
C GLU A 353 26.49 -18.88 9.26
N GLY A 354 26.72 -18.90 10.58
CA GLY A 354 27.54 -19.93 11.23
C GLY A 354 27.05 -21.37 10.96
N TYR A 355 25.75 -21.58 10.74
CA TYR A 355 25.17 -22.89 10.42
C TYR A 355 25.18 -23.25 8.94
N LEU A 356 25.47 -22.27 8.06
CA LEU A 356 25.67 -22.49 6.63
C LEU A 356 27.12 -22.88 6.31
N VAL A 357 28.07 -22.37 7.11
CA VAL A 357 29.52 -22.61 6.93
C VAL A 357 29.99 -23.88 7.64
N ALA A 358 29.23 -24.38 8.62
CA ALA A 358 29.51 -25.58 9.42
C ALA A 358 28.60 -26.76 9.05
#